data_AF-A0A2V7X5S1-F1
#
_entry.id   AF-A0A2V7X5S1-F1
#
_cell.length_a   1.000
_cell.length_b   1.000
_cell.length_c   1.000
_cell.angle_alpha   90.00
_cell.angle_beta   90.00
_cell.angle_gamma   90.00
#
_symmetry.space_group_name_H-M   'P 1'
#
loop_
_entity.id
_entity.type
_entity.pdbx_description
1 polymer ?
#
loop_
_entity_poly.entity_id
_entity_poly.type
_entity_poly.pdbx_seq_one_letter_code
_entity_poly.pdbx_strand_id
1 'polypeptide(L)'
;MKIVSLKIQPIAKVVAVVYALFGVSFWIAYCLGKAPYLTLPVGLVAPMVHFNFNFHFQRTTDVAYNVLLFLASLAGYALTGWLTAMALVICFNIAARLKGGIDADFIAFREPSPKMPAS
;
A
#
# COMPACT_ATOMS: atom_id res chain seq x y z
N MET A 1 16.82 18.40 11.72
CA MET A 1 16.42 17.19 12.51
C MET A 1 16.70 15.95 11.65
N LYS A 2 17.22 14.84 12.20
CA LYS A 2 17.48 13.62 11.40
C LYS A 2 16.40 12.56 11.64
N ILE A 3 15.80 12.03 10.57
CA ILE A 3 14.88 10.89 10.63
C ILE A 3 15.73 9.61 10.72
N VAL A 4 15.63 8.93 11.86
CA VAL A 4 16.36 7.69 12.13
C VAL A 4 15.45 6.46 11.98
N SER A 5 14.13 6.65 12.08
CA SER A 5 13.15 5.56 12.00
C SER A 5 11.76 6.08 11.68
N LEU A 6 11.04 5.35 10.83
CA LEU A 6 9.62 5.53 10.55
C LEU A 6 8.80 4.45 11.27
N LYS A 7 7.60 4.82 11.74
CA LYS A 7 6.65 3.89 12.33
C LYS A 7 5.95 3.10 11.22
N ILE A 8 6.03 1.78 11.27
CA ILE A 8 5.42 0.87 10.28
C ILE A 8 3.90 1.00 10.26
N GLN A 9 3.27 0.98 11.44
CA GLN A 9 1.82 0.86 11.59
C GLN A 9 0.99 1.95 10.88
N PRO A 10 1.28 3.27 10.99
CA PRO A 10 0.51 4.28 10.28
C PRO A 10 0.67 4.19 8.76
N ILE A 11 1.90 3.96 8.28
CA ILE A 11 2.19 3.85 6.85
C ILE A 11 1.49 2.62 6.26
N ALA A 12 1.59 1.48 6.96
CA ALA A 12 0.97 0.24 6.53
C ALA A 12 -0.56 0.32 6.48
N LYS A 13 -1.19 1.06 7.40
CA LYS A 13 -2.65 1.31 7.33
C LYS A 13 -3.04 2.13 6.09
N VAL A 14 -2.32 3.21 5.80
CA VAL A 14 -2.62 4.07 4.64
C VAL A 14 -2.47 3.28 3.34
N VAL A 15 -1.35 2.57 3.17
CA VAL A 15 -1.09 1.78 1.96
C VAL A 15 -2.07 0.60 1.84
N ALA A 16 -2.44 -0.05 2.95
CA ALA A 16 -3.46 -1.09 2.95
C ALA A 16 -4.81 -0.57 2.45
N VAL A 17 -5.24 0.63 2.90
CA VAL A 17 -6.49 1.25 2.42
C VAL A 17 -6.40 1.58 0.94
N VAL A 18 -5.29 2.17 0.48
CA VAL A 18 -5.10 2.46 -0.96
C VAL A 18 -5.20 1.19 -1.80
N TYR A 19 -4.56 0.10 -1.36
CA TYR A 19 -4.66 -1.19 -2.04
C TYR A 19 -6.06 -1.79 -1.95
N ALA A 20 -6.75 -1.69 -0.82
CA ALA A 20 -8.14 -2.13 -0.68
C ALA A 20 -9.05 -1.45 -1.71
N LEU A 21 -8.86 -0.15 -1.97
CA LEU A 21 -9.60 0.59 -3.01
C LEU A 21 -9.32 0.04 -4.41
N PHE A 22 -8.08 -0.38 -4.69
CA PHE A 22 -7.77 -1.11 -5.93
C PHE A 22 -8.51 -2.45 -5.98
N GLY A 23 -8.54 -3.23 -4.89
CA GLY A 23 -9.31 -4.49 -4.82
C GLY A 23 -10.78 -4.30 -5.15
N VAL A 24 -11.42 -3.27 -4.56
CA VAL A 24 -12.81 -2.88 -4.88
C VAL A 24 -12.95 -2.53 -6.36
N SER A 25 -12.04 -1.72 -6.90
CA SER A 25 -12.06 -1.30 -8.31
C SER A 25 -11.93 -2.49 -9.26
N PHE A 26 -11.03 -3.44 -8.96
CA PHE A 26 -10.87 -4.67 -9.75
C PHE A 26 -12.07 -5.59 -9.66
N TRP A 27 -12.70 -5.70 -8.49
CA TRP A 27 -13.93 -6.46 -8.34
C TRP A 27 -15.08 -5.82 -9.14
N ILE A 28 -15.25 -4.49 -9.08
CA ILE A 28 -16.25 -3.78 -9.91
C ILE A 28 -15.97 -4.00 -11.39
N ALA A 29 -14.72 -3.86 -11.83
CA ALA A 29 -14.32 -4.10 -13.21
C ALA A 29 -14.57 -5.56 -13.65
N TYR A 30 -14.41 -6.52 -12.74
CA TYR A 30 -14.74 -7.92 -12.97
C TYR A 30 -16.25 -8.15 -13.11
N CYS A 31 -17.07 -7.54 -12.25
CA CYS A 31 -18.53 -7.60 -12.35
C CYS A 31 -19.05 -7.02 -13.65
N LEU A 32 -18.58 -5.83 -14.03
CA LEU A 32 -19.00 -5.11 -15.24
C LEU A 32 -18.34 -5.64 -16.52
N GLY A 33 -17.15 -6.23 -16.41
CA GLY A 33 -16.40 -6.76 -17.52
C GLY A 33 -16.82 -8.17 -17.93
N LYS A 34 -16.14 -8.71 -18.95
CA LYS A 34 -16.27 -10.11 -19.40
C LYS A 34 -15.09 -10.98 -18.90
N ALA A 35 -14.39 -10.51 -17.87
CA ALA A 35 -13.24 -11.23 -17.32
C ALA A 35 -13.67 -12.63 -16.83
N PRO A 36 -12.98 -13.71 -17.25
CA PRO A 36 -13.33 -15.08 -16.87
C PRO A 36 -12.88 -15.44 -15.45
N TYR A 37 -11.92 -14.70 -14.89
CA TYR A 37 -11.42 -14.88 -13.53
C TYR A 37 -11.13 -13.53 -12.87
N LEU A 38 -11.26 -13.51 -11.53
CA LEU A 38 -10.73 -12.44 -10.69
C LEU A 38 -9.38 -12.89 -10.14
N THR A 39 -8.37 -12.06 -10.30
CA THR A 39 -7.05 -12.32 -9.73
C THR A 39 -6.94 -11.62 -8.39
N LEU A 40 -6.61 -12.39 -7.35
CA LEU A 40 -6.26 -11.86 -6.03
C LEU A 40 -4.76 -12.01 -5.81
N PRO A 41 -3.99 -10.91 -5.88
CA PRO A 41 -2.60 -10.92 -5.48
C PRO A 41 -2.52 -10.89 -3.95
N VAL A 42 -1.84 -11.87 -3.37
CA VAL A 42 -1.44 -11.87 -1.95
C VAL A 42 0.08 -11.89 -1.90
N GLY A 43 0.70 -10.79 -1.46
CA GLY A 43 2.15 -10.76 -1.25
C GLY A 43 2.78 -9.38 -1.28
N LEU A 44 4.03 -9.35 -1.75
CA LEU A 44 4.86 -8.16 -1.86
C LEU A 44 4.88 -7.67 -3.30
N VAL A 45 4.38 -6.45 -3.51
CA VAL A 45 4.42 -5.75 -4.80
C VAL A 45 5.35 -4.57 -4.66
N ALA A 46 6.64 -4.79 -4.91
CA ALA A 46 7.64 -3.72 -4.96
C ALA A 46 8.07 -3.48 -6.42
N PRO A 47 8.51 -2.25 -6.80
CA PRO A 47 8.87 -1.89 -8.17
C PRO A 47 9.86 -2.85 -8.86
N MET A 48 10.66 -3.61 -8.10
CA MET A 48 11.64 -4.56 -8.62
C MET A 48 11.53 -5.97 -8.03
N VAL A 49 10.55 -6.22 -7.14
CA VAL A 49 10.38 -7.52 -6.46
C VAL A 49 8.90 -7.86 -6.45
N HIS A 50 8.53 -8.89 -7.20
CA HIS A 50 7.18 -9.44 -7.24
C HIS A 50 7.18 -10.81 -6.56
N PHE A 51 6.99 -10.81 -5.24
CA PHE A 51 6.67 -12.03 -4.50
C PHE A 51 5.17 -12.03 -4.21
N ASN A 52 4.38 -12.31 -5.26
CA ASN A 52 2.92 -12.37 -5.17
C ASN A 52 2.42 -13.78 -5.48
N PHE A 53 1.62 -14.32 -4.56
CA PHE A 53 0.79 -15.47 -4.84
C PHE A 53 -0.51 -14.95 -5.46
N ASN A 54 -0.69 -15.19 -6.76
CA ASN A 54 -1.89 -14.81 -7.48
C ASN A 54 -2.88 -15.97 -7.44
N PHE A 55 -3.99 -15.76 -6.74
CA PHE A 55 -5.10 -16.70 -6.74
C PHE A 55 -6.08 -16.30 -7.84
N HIS A 56 -6.43 -17.25 -8.71
CA HIS A 56 -7.40 -17.04 -9.78
C HIS A 56 -8.72 -17.69 -9.41
N PHE A 57 -9.76 -16.88 -9.24
CA PHE A 57 -11.10 -17.35 -8.92
C PHE A 57 -12.00 -17.21 -10.13
N GLN A 58 -12.71 -18.28 -10.48
CA GLN A 58 -13.55 -18.32 -11.67
C GLN A 58 -14.84 -17.52 -11.49
N ARG A 59 -15.37 -17.08 -12.63
CA ARG A 59 -16.69 -16.44 -12.69
C ARG A 59 -17.82 -17.41 -12.42
N THR A 60 -18.70 -16.99 -11.54
CA THR A 60 -19.95 -17.69 -11.23
C THR A 60 -21.09 -16.68 -11.13
N THR A 61 -22.30 -17.17 -11.36
CA THR A 61 -23.56 -16.43 -11.21
C THR A 61 -24.10 -16.46 -9.79
N ASP A 62 -23.50 -17.25 -8.89
CA ASP A 62 -23.90 -17.33 -7.50
C ASP A 62 -23.61 -16.00 -6.76
N VAL A 63 -24.67 -15.42 -6.18
CA VAL A 63 -24.60 -14.14 -5.45
C VAL A 63 -23.76 -14.28 -4.18
N ALA A 64 -23.92 -15.37 -3.42
CA ALA A 64 -23.18 -15.59 -2.18
C ALA A 64 -21.69 -15.72 -2.45
N TYR A 65 -21.32 -16.46 -3.49
CA TYR A 65 -19.92 -16.58 -3.90
C TYR A 65 -19.33 -15.23 -4.36
N ASN A 66 -20.10 -14.42 -5.10
CA ASN A 66 -19.64 -13.09 -5.53
C ASN A 66 -19.42 -12.12 -4.36
N VAL A 67 -20.26 -12.18 -3.31
CA VAL A 67 -20.06 -11.42 -2.06
C VAL A 67 -18.80 -11.88 -1.33
N LEU A 68 -18.58 -13.20 -1.22
CA LEU A 68 -17.35 -13.73 -0.62
C LEU A 68 -16.11 -13.32 -1.43
N LEU A 69 -16.20 -13.34 -2.77
CA LEU A 69 -15.16 -12.86 -3.66
C LEU A 69 -14.85 -11.38 -3.47
N PHE A 70 -15.87 -10.55 -3.24
CA PHE A 70 -15.68 -9.13 -2.94
C PHE A 70 -14.88 -8.95 -1.66
N LEU A 71 -15.31 -9.61 -0.57
CA LEU A 71 -14.63 -9.54 0.72
C LEU A 71 -13.20 -10.09 0.63
N ALA A 72 -13.03 -11.21 -0.06
CA ALA A 72 -11.71 -11.80 -0.31
C ALA A 72 -10.82 -10.83 -1.10
N SER A 73 -11.35 -10.19 -2.15
CA SER A 73 -10.60 -9.23 -2.97
C SER A 73 -10.13 -8.04 -2.14
N LEU A 74 -11.04 -7.47 -1.35
CA LEU A 74 -10.74 -6.37 -0.45
C LEU A 74 -9.66 -6.75 0.57
N ALA A 75 -9.80 -7.92 1.20
CA ALA A 75 -8.82 -8.42 2.17
C ALA A 75 -7.47 -8.74 1.53
N GLY A 76 -7.45 -9.42 0.38
CA GLY A 76 -6.23 -9.84 -0.32
C GLY A 76 -5.40 -8.64 -0.77
N TYR A 77 -6.05 -7.65 -1.40
CA TYR A 77 -5.37 -6.42 -1.77
C TYR A 77 -4.92 -5.61 -0.55
N ALA A 78 -5.77 -5.47 0.49
CA ALA A 78 -5.39 -4.76 1.72
C ALA A 78 -4.16 -5.40 2.40
N LEU A 79 -4.13 -6.73 2.50
CA LEU A 79 -3.00 -7.49 3.04
C LEU A 79 -1.74 -7.29 2.20
N THR A 80 -1.86 -7.32 0.87
CA THR A 80 -0.75 -7.04 -0.05
C THR A 80 -0.18 -5.64 0.14
N GLY A 81 -1.04 -4.63 0.23
CA GLY A 81 -0.62 -3.24 0.51
C GLY A 81 0.06 -3.11 1.88
N TRP A 82 -0.50 -3.78 2.89
CA TRP A 82 0.07 -3.79 4.25
C TRP A 82 1.46 -4.42 4.29
N LEU A 83 1.64 -5.60 3.69
CA LEU A 83 2.93 -6.31 3.61
C LEU A 83 3.95 -5.49 2.83
N THR A 84 3.53 -4.88 1.73
CA THR A 84 4.37 -4.02 0.89
C THR A 84 4.88 -2.80 1.66
N ALA A 85 4.00 -2.12 2.38
CA ALA A 85 4.38 -0.99 3.22
C ALA A 85 5.30 -1.41 4.36
N MET A 86 5.05 -2.55 5.00
CA MET A 86 5.90 -3.08 6.06
C MET A 86 7.33 -3.32 5.56
N ALA A 87 7.48 -4.01 4.43
CA ALA A 87 8.80 -4.24 3.83
C ALA A 87 9.50 -2.93 3.48
N LEU A 88 8.79 -1.98 2.86
CA LEU A 88 9.35 -0.68 2.49
C LEU A 88 9.86 0.11 3.70
N VAL A 89 9.08 0.15 4.79
CA VAL A 89 9.49 0.84 6.02
C VAL A 89 10.68 0.15 6.69
N ILE A 90 10.73 -1.18 6.70
CA ILE A 90 11.88 -1.93 7.22
C ILE A 90 13.14 -1.61 6.41
N CYS A 91 13.06 -1.68 5.07
CA CYS A 91 14.17 -1.33 4.18
C CYS A 91 14.63 0.11 4.39
N PHE A 92 13.69 1.05 4.51
CA PHE A 92 14.01 2.46 4.80
C PHE A 92 14.72 2.62 6.14
N ASN A 93 14.22 1.97 7.19
CA ASN A 93 14.82 2.05 8.53
C ASN A 93 16.24 1.46 8.56
N ILE A 94 16.48 0.36 7.84
CA ILE A 94 17.83 -0.21 7.68
C ILE A 94 18.75 0.77 6.95
N ALA A 95 18.31 1.31 5.81
CA ALA A 95 19.10 2.26 5.03
C ALA A 95 19.41 3.56 5.80
N ALA A 96 18.43 4.08 6.54
CA ALA A 96 18.58 5.27 7.38
C ALA A 96 19.60 5.04 8.51
N ARG A 97 19.59 3.86 9.13
CA ARG A 97 20.59 3.48 10.15
C ARG A 97 21.99 3.37 9.56
N LEU A 98 22.13 2.73 8.40
CA LEU A 98 23.44 2.58 7.73
C LEU A 98 24.04 3.92 7.31
N LYS A 99 23.22 4.93 6.98
CA LYS A 99 23.68 6.27 6.58
C LYS A 99 23.83 7.26 7.74
N GLY A 100 23.60 6.86 9.00
CA GLY A 100 23.71 7.76 10.15
C GLY A 100 22.55 8.75 10.30
N GLY A 101 21.38 8.43 9.73
CA GLY A 101 20.16 9.25 9.72
C GLY A 101 20.02 10.08 8.43
N ILE A 102 18.78 10.27 7.98
CA ILE A 102 18.47 11.12 6.83
C ILE A 102 18.04 12.50 7.34
N ASP A 103 18.64 13.59 6.86
CA ASP A 103 18.23 14.94 7.26
C ASP A 103 16.79 15.24 6.80
N ALA A 104 15.94 15.61 7.75
CA ALA A 104 14.52 15.91 7.55
C ALA A 104 14.28 17.23 6.80
N ASP A 105 15.31 18.06 6.62
CA ASP A 105 15.22 19.32 5.89
C ASP A 105 14.89 19.14 4.41
N PHE A 106 15.05 17.93 3.87
CA PHE A 106 14.61 17.60 2.51
C PHE A 106 13.08 17.37 2.38
N ILE A 107 12.35 17.24 3.50
CA ILE A 107 10.90 16.94 3.51
C ILE A 107 10.09 18.09 4.13
N ALA A 108 10.72 18.99 4.89
CA ALA A 108 10.09 20.21 5.37
C ALA A 108 9.79 21.12 4.17
N PHE A 109 8.56 21.03 3.66
CA PHE A 109 7.96 22.11 2.90
C PHE A 109 8.21 23.40 3.68
N ARG A 110 8.96 24.29 3.04
CA ARG A 110 9.38 25.59 3.54
C ARG A 110 8.14 26.33 4.05
N GLU A 111 7.87 26.27 5.35
CA GLU A 111 7.00 27.26 5.98
C GLU A 111 7.72 28.61 5.81
N PRO A 112 7.07 29.63 5.22
CA PRO A 112 7.69 30.94 5.11
C PRO A 112 7.90 31.48 6.52
N SER A 113 9.17 31.56 6.93
CA SER A 113 9.62 32.14 8.19
C SER A 113 8.92 33.50 8.43
N PRO A 114 8.37 33.76 9.64
CA PRO A 114 7.78 35.05 9.94
C PRO A 114 8.90 36.09 9.90
N LYS A 115 8.72 37.11 9.05
CA LYS A 115 9.62 38.26 8.97
C LYS A 115 9.86 38.80 10.39
N MET A 116 11.12 38.87 10.82
CA MET A 116 11.50 39.59 12.03
C MET A 116 11.02 41.05 11.93
N PRO A 117 10.63 41.68 13.05
CA PRO A 117 10.21 43.07 13.06
C PRO A 117 11.38 43.97 12.67
N ALA A 118 11.13 44.86 11.72
CA ALA A 118 12.03 45.97 11.45
C ALA A 118 12.07 46.87 12.70
N SER A 119 13.29 47.23 13.07
CA SER A 119 13.68 48.20 14.10
C SER A 119 12.88 49.49 14.05
#